data_AF-A0A6I2TXB2-F1
#
_entry.id   AF-A0A6I2TXB2-F1
#
_cell.length_a   1.000
_cell.length_b   1.000
_cell.length_c   1.000
_cell.angle_alpha   90.00
_cell.angle_beta   90.00
_cell.angle_gamma   90.00
#
_symmetry.space_group_name_H-M   'P 1'
#
loop_
_entity.id
_entity.type
_entity.pdbx_description
1 polymer ?
#
loop_
_entity_poly.entity_id
_entity_poly.type
_entity_poly.pdbx_seq_one_letter_code
_entity_poly.pdbx_strand_id
1 'polypeptide(L)' 'MIKLILLSVLIIAICMALFCVKLIFKKNGKFSSQHVHDNPGLRKQGIHCVVDQDREAREANKAY' A
#
# COMPACT_ATOMS: atom_id res chain seq x y z
N MET A 1 -25.09 25.38 5.71
CA MET A 1 -25.26 24.04 5.12
C MET A 1 -24.58 23.88 3.77
N ILE A 2 -25.04 24.53 2.69
CA ILE A 2 -24.48 24.36 1.33
C ILE A 2 -22.98 24.65 1.27
N LYS A 3 -22.51 25.74 1.89
CA LYS A 3 -21.08 26.09 1.94
C LYS A 3 -20.20 24.97 2.53
N LEU A 4 -20.68 24.31 3.58
CA LEU A 4 -19.95 23.22 4.23
C LEU A 4 -19.90 21.97 3.35
N ILE A 5 -21.00 21.67 2.66
CA ILE A 5 -21.08 20.55 1.70
C ILE A 5 -20.13 20.79 0.52
N LEU A 6 -20.08 22.01 -0.02
CA LEU A 6 -19.15 22.34 -1.10
C LEU A 6 -17.69 22.21 -0.66
N LEU A 7 -17.37 22.71 0.54
CA LEU A 7 -16.01 22.61 1.08
C LEU A 7 -15.61 21.14 1.31
N SER A 8 -16.49 20.31 1.88
CA SER A 8 -16.19 18.91 2.15
C SER A 8 -16.00 18.10 0.86
N VAL A 9 -16.87 18.30 -0.14
CA VAL A 9 -16.73 17.66 -1.45
C VAL A 9 -15.44 18.08 -2.15
N LEU A 10 -15.08 19.36 -2.09
CA LEU A 10 -13.82 19.86 -2.65
C LEU A 10 -12.61 19.18 -2.03
N ILE A 11 -12.58 19.04 -0.70
CA ILE A 11 -11.49 18.37 0.02
C ILE A 11 -11.38 16.90 -0.42
N ILE A 12 -12.51 16.18 -0.46
CA ILE A 12 -12.53 14.77 -0.90
C ILE A 12 -12.03 14.64 -2.34
N ALA A 13 -12.46 15.53 -3.24
CA ALA A 13 -12.01 15.53 -4.63
C ALA A 13 -10.49 15.71 -4.74
N ILE A 14 -9.91 16.64 -3.96
CA ILE A 14 -8.45 16.85 -3.90
C ILE A 14 -7.74 15.60 -3.38
N CYS A 15 -8.24 14.98 -2.30
CA CYS A 15 -7.68 13.75 -1.76
C CYS A 15 -7.69 12.61 -2.79
N MET A 16 -8.79 12.43 -3.52
CA MET A 16 -8.90 11.41 -4.56
C MET A 16 -7.96 11.67 -5.74
N ALA A 17 -7.83 12.93 -6.17
CA ALA A 17 -6.87 13.31 -7.21
C ALA A 17 -5.43 13.01 -6.80
N LEU A 18 -5.05 13.35 -5.56
CA LEU A 18 -3.72 13.09 -5.00
C LEU A 18 -3.46 11.58 -4.83
N PHE A 19 -4.45 10.81 -4.38
CA PHE A 19 -4.35 9.35 -4.25
C PHE A 19 -4.09 8.67 -5.62
N CYS A 20 -4.72 9.19 -6.68
CA CYS A 20 -4.61 8.66 -8.03
C CYS A 20 -3.46 9.24 -8.87
N VAL A 21 -2.53 10.01 -8.30
CA VAL A 21 -1.42 10.65 -9.04
C VAL A 21 -0.67 9.67 -9.95
N LYS A 22 -0.34 8.46 -9.44
CA LYS A 22 0.37 7.45 -10.26
C LYS A 22 -0.47 6.93 -11.43
N LEU A 23 -1.80 6.88 -11.29
CA LEU A 23 -2.70 6.45 -12.36
C LEU A 23 -2.80 7.51 -13.45
N ILE A 24 -2.88 8.79 -13.07
CA ILE A 24 -3.12 9.90 -13.99
C ILE A 24 -1.83 10.28 -14.73
N PHE A 25 -0.70 10.38 -14.04
CA PHE A 25 0.53 10.93 -14.60
C PHE A 25 1.48 9.89 -15.22
N LYS A 26 1.29 8.60 -14.96
CA LYS A 26 2.17 7.54 -15.50
C LYS A 26 1.48 6.79 -16.64
N LYS A 27 2.16 6.63 -17.78
CA LYS A 27 1.71 5.73 -18.85
C LYS A 27 1.58 4.31 -18.29
N ASN A 28 0.40 3.71 -18.42
CA ASN A 28 0.03 2.44 -17.77
C ASN A 28 0.18 2.47 -16.24
N GLY A 29 -0.19 3.60 -15.63
CA GLY A 29 -0.23 3.76 -14.18
C GLY A 29 -1.07 2.66 -13.54
N LYS A 30 -0.57 2.10 -12.43
CA LYS A 30 -1.26 1.11 -11.62
C LYS A 30 -1.06 1.43 -10.15
N PHE A 31 -1.99 1.00 -9.31
CA PHE A 31 -1.78 1.03 -7.88
C PHE A 31 -0.57 0.18 -7.50
N SER A 32 0.08 0.56 -6.40
CA SER A 32 1.17 -0.24 -5.85
C SER A 32 0.56 -1.56 -5.35
N SER A 33 1.30 -2.66 -5.51
CA SER A 33 0.84 -3.95 -5.00
C SER A 33 0.64 -3.87 -3.48
N GLN A 34 -0.42 -4.51 -3.01
CA GLN A 34 -0.72 -4.65 -1.58
C GLN A 34 -0.10 -5.93 -0.98
N HIS A 35 0.58 -6.74 -1.80
CA HIS A 35 1.31 -7.91 -1.32
C HIS A 35 2.64 -7.50 -0.72
N VAL A 36 2.94 -8.02 0.48
CA VAL A 36 4.19 -7.76 1.22
C VAL A 36 5.43 -8.07 0.39
N HIS A 37 5.41 -9.20 -0.35
CA HIS A 37 6.52 -9.63 -1.21
C HIS A 37 6.87 -8.62 -2.32
N ASP A 38 5.86 -7.93 -2.85
CA ASP A 38 6.04 -6.96 -3.93
C ASP A 38 6.56 -5.60 -3.44
N ASN A 39 6.60 -5.39 -2.13
CA ASN A 39 7.12 -4.16 -1.55
C ASN A 39 8.66 -4.22 -1.47
N PRO A 40 9.39 -3.42 -2.28
CA PRO A 40 10.84 -3.44 -2.28
C PRO A 40 11.46 -2.98 -0.95
N GLY A 41 10.77 -2.15 -0.18
CA GLY A 41 11.23 -1.71 1.14
C GLY A 41 11.21 -2.85 2.16
N LEU A 42 10.09 -3.58 2.23
CA LEU A 42 9.96 -4.74 3.12
C LEU A 42 10.91 -5.86 2.70
N ARG A 43 11.07 -6.09 1.39
CA ARG A 43 12.01 -7.07 0.87
C ARG A 43 13.47 -6.78 1.26
N LYS A 44 13.88 -5.51 1.29
CA LYS A 44 15.23 -5.12 1.77
C LYS A 44 15.43 -5.41 3.26
N GLN A 45 14.35 -5.43 4.04
CA GLN A 45 14.38 -5.80 5.46
C GLN A 45 14.26 -7.32 5.69
N GLY A 46 14.21 -8.13 4.63
CA GLY A 46 13.97 -9.57 4.72
C GLY A 46 12.51 -9.93 5.07
N ILE A 47 11.61 -8.95 5.08
CA ILE A 47 10.21 -9.14 5.44
C ILE A 47 9.44 -9.66 4.22
N HIS A 48 8.76 -10.79 4.39
CA HIS A 48 7.96 -11.43 3.35
C HIS A 48 6.70 -12.08 3.95
N CYS A 49 6.03 -12.98 3.23
CA CYS A 49 4.78 -13.59 3.68
C CYS A 49 4.94 -14.22 5.07
N VAL A 50 4.04 -13.87 6.00
CA VAL A 50 4.10 -14.37 7.38
C VAL A 50 4.08 -15.90 7.47
N VAL A 51 3.39 -16.57 6.53
CA VAL A 51 3.32 -18.03 6.49
C VAL A 51 4.66 -18.64 6.12
N ASP A 52 5.37 -18.05 5.15
CA ASP A 52 6.70 -18.51 4.77
C ASP A 52 7.72 -18.18 5.86
N GLN A 53 7.64 -16.97 6.46
CA GLN A 53 8.48 -16.59 7.60
C GLN A 53 8.30 -17.52 8.80
N ASP A 54 7.06 -17.91 9.10
CA ASP A 54 6.77 -18.87 10.17
C ASP A 54 7.30 -20.27 9.83
N ARG A 55 7.17 -20.71 8.56
CA ARG A 55 7.77 -21.98 8.11
C ARG A 55 9.28 -21.96 8.28
N GLU A 56 9.95 -20.92 7.82
CA GLU A 56 11.41 -20.73 7.97
C GLU A 56 11.82 -20.69 9.45
N ALA A 57 11.04 -20.03 10.31
CA ALA A 57 11.30 -20.00 11.74
C ALA A 57 11.18 -21.39 12.38
N ARG A 58 10.17 -22.17 11.98
CA ARG A 58 10.00 -23.58 12.45
C ARG A 58 11.15 -24.46 11.99
N GLU A 59 11.53 -24.38 10.71
CA GLU A 59 12.67 -25.10 10.14
C GLU A 59 13.98 -24.73 10.86
N ALA A 60 14.14 -23.46 11.23
CA ALA A 60 15.30 -22.97 11.98
C ALA A 60 15.25 -23.25 13.49
N ASN A 61 14.20 -23.92 14.02
CA ASN A 61 13.94 -24.05 15.47
C ASN A 61 13.95 -22.70 16.21
N LYS A 62 13.53 -21.64 15.53
CA LYS A 62 13.39 -20.27 16.04
C LYS A 62 11.93 -19.83 16.14
N ALA A 63 10.99 -20.71 15.81
CA ALA A 63 9.58 -20.50 16.09
C ALA A 63 9.40 -20.45 17.61
N TYR A 64 8.67 -19.44 18.08
CA TYR A 64 8.31 -19.28 19.49
C TYR A 64 7.28 -20.33 19.90
#